data_AF-A0A5M8Q8V7-F1
#
_entry.id   AF-A0A5M8Q8V7-F1
#
_cell.length_a   1.000
_cell.length_b   1.000
_cell.length_c   1.000
_cell.angle_alpha   90.00
_cell.angle_beta   90.00
_cell.angle_gamma   90.00
#
_symmetry.space_group_name_H-M   'P 1'
#
loop_
_entity.id
_entity.type
_entity.pdbx_description
1 polymer ?
#
loop_
_entity_poly.entity_id
_entity_poly.type
_entity_poly.pdbx_seq_one_letter_code
_entity_poly.pdbx_strand_id
1 'polypeptide(L)' 'MGKGKELFGHYNDLAKEKGPGSEESTYAGVLFQALLMLGERRVFELLEEADETGKKLHFEYKTDPEKGTKDLSGITLV' A
#
# COMPACT_ATOMS: atom_id res chain seq x y z
N MET A 1 -11.63 7.82 -11.31
CA MET A 1 -11.22 6.86 -10.27
C MET A 1 -11.62 5.42 -10.64
N GLY A 2 -11.45 5.01 -11.90
CA GLY A 2 -11.66 3.61 -12.30
C GLY A 2 -10.37 2.80 -12.15
N LYS A 3 -9.27 3.39 -12.63
CA LYS A 3 -7.95 2.78 -12.68
C LYS A 3 -7.38 2.44 -11.31
N GLY A 4 -7.51 3.31 -10.31
CA GLY A 4 -7.01 3.04 -8.96
C GLY A 4 -7.70 1.86 -8.28
N LYS A 5 -9.00 1.69 -8.53
CA LYS A 5 -9.78 0.54 -8.06
C LYS A 5 -9.39 -0.75 -8.78
N GLU A 6 -9.17 -0.67 -10.09
CA GLU A 6 -8.69 -1.80 -10.90
C GLU A 6 -7.30 -2.25 -10.47
N LEU A 7 -6.37 -1.30 -10.25
CA LEU A 7 -5.03 -1.57 -9.73
C LEU A 7 -5.08 -2.23 -8.35
N PHE A 8 -5.94 -1.71 -7.46
CA PHE A 8 -6.13 -2.31 -6.14
C PHE A 8 -6.63 -3.76 -6.27
N GLY A 9 -7.62 -4.02 -7.12
CA GLY A 9 -8.13 -5.37 -7.39
C GLY A 9 -7.03 -6.28 -7.95
N HIS A 10 -6.29 -5.81 -8.95
CA HIS A 10 -5.20 -6.54 -9.59
C HIS A 10 -4.13 -7.01 -8.59
N TYR A 11 -3.65 -6.14 -7.72
CA TYR A 11 -2.65 -6.51 -6.72
C TYR A 11 -3.18 -7.49 -5.67
N ASN A 12 -4.47 -7.41 -5.32
CA ASN A 12 -5.09 -8.36 -4.41
C ASN A 12 -5.29 -9.73 -5.06
N ASP A 13 -5.62 -9.77 -6.35
CA ASP A 13 -5.75 -11.04 -7.07
C ASP A 13 -4.38 -11.69 -7.30
N LEU A 14 -3.34 -10.91 -7.60
CA LEU A 14 -1.96 -11.40 -7.61
C LEU A 14 -1.54 -11.97 -6.24
N ALA A 15 -1.88 -11.30 -5.15
CA ALA A 15 -1.62 -11.82 -3.81
C ALA A 15 -2.30 -13.16 -3.53
N LYS A 16 -3.55 -13.33 -4.01
CA LYS A 16 -4.26 -14.62 -3.90
C LYS A 16 -3.62 -15.71 -4.75
N GLU A 17 -3.14 -15.37 -5.95
CA GLU A 17 -2.48 -16.31 -6.86
C GLU A 17 -1.13 -16.79 -6.31
N LYS A 18 -0.30 -15.87 -5.84
CA LYS A 18 1.05 -16.16 -5.33
C LYS A 18 1.04 -16.73 -3.91
N GLY A 19 -0.02 -16.44 -3.16
CA GLY A 19 -0.22 -16.96 -1.81
C GLY A 19 0.62 -16.24 -0.74
N PRO A 20 0.43 -16.62 0.52
CA PRO A 20 1.07 -15.98 1.67
C PRO A 20 2.60 -16.05 1.60
N GLY A 21 3.28 -14.97 2.00
CA GLY A 21 4.73 -14.88 2.03
C GLY A 21 5.39 -14.43 0.72
N SER A 22 4.60 -14.27 -0.36
CA SER A 22 5.04 -13.64 -1.60
C SER A 22 5.20 -12.12 -1.47
N GLU A 23 5.94 -11.50 -2.39
CA GLU A 23 6.05 -10.04 -2.46
C GLU A 23 4.70 -9.39 -2.76
N GLU A 24 3.87 -10.04 -3.58
CA GLU A 24 2.52 -9.61 -3.95
C GLU A 24 1.59 -9.67 -2.75
N SER A 25 1.62 -10.75 -1.96
CA SER A 25 0.87 -10.84 -0.71
C SER A 25 1.32 -9.79 0.31
N THR A 26 2.61 -9.45 0.33
CA THR A 26 3.14 -8.40 1.19
C THR A 26 2.61 -7.03 0.73
N TYR A 27 2.67 -6.76 -0.57
CA TYR A 27 2.21 -5.50 -1.15
C TYR A 27 0.69 -5.31 -1.02
N ALA A 28 -0.10 -6.37 -1.19
CA ALA A 28 -1.54 -6.30 -0.91
C ALA A 28 -1.82 -5.95 0.56
N GLY A 29 -1.00 -6.44 1.50
CA GLY A 29 -1.03 -6.00 2.90
C GLY A 29 -0.74 -4.51 3.05
N VAL A 30 0.20 -3.97 2.26
CA VAL A 30 0.48 -2.53 2.21
C VAL A 30 -0.74 -1.73 1.79
N LEU A 31 -1.37 -2.14 0.68
CA LEU A 31 -2.56 -1.48 0.15
C LEU A 31 -3.75 -1.56 1.12
N PHE A 32 -3.91 -2.69 1.80
CA PHE A 32 -4.98 -2.87 2.77
C PHE A 32 -4.83 -1.95 3.98
N GLN A 33 -3.63 -1.85 4.56
CA GLN A 33 -3.40 -0.91 5.65
C GLN A 33 -3.54 0.54 5.17
N ALA A 34 -3.09 0.85 3.95
CA ALA A 34 -3.27 2.17 3.37
C ALA A 34 -4.76 2.54 3.26
N LEU A 35 -5.59 1.56 2.89
CA LEU A 35 -7.05 1.72 2.82
C LEU A 35 -7.64 2.01 4.20
N LEU A 36 -7.17 1.32 5.25
CA LEU A 36 -7.62 1.55 6.63
C LEU A 36 -7.20 2.93 7.16
N MET A 37 -6.04 3.43 6.74
CA MET A 37 -5.49 4.71 7.23
C MET A 37 -6.04 5.93 6.50
N LEU A 38 -6.11 5.88 5.16
CA LEU A 38 -6.40 7.04 4.31
C LEU A 38 -7.80 7.00 3.70
N GLY A 39 -8.46 5.85 3.72
CA GLY A 39 -9.74 5.62 3.06
C GLY A 39 -9.61 5.37 1.56
N GLU A 40 -10.69 4.86 0.98
CA GLU A 40 -10.76 4.38 -0.41
C GLU A 40 -10.30 5.43 -1.43
N ARG A 41 -10.88 6.62 -1.35
CA ARG A 41 -10.63 7.69 -2.32
C ARG A 41 -9.14 8.01 -2.42
N ARG A 42 -8.48 8.21 -1.28
CA ARG A 42 -7.09 8.66 -1.24
C ARG A 42 -6.13 7.56 -1.69
N VAL A 43 -6.41 6.31 -1.35
CA VAL A 43 -5.59 5.17 -1.80
C VAL A 43 -5.68 4.99 -3.31
N PHE A 44 -6.86 5.13 -3.89
CA PHE A 44 -7.01 4.99 -5.34
C PHE A 44 -6.33 6.12 -6.11
N GLU A 45 -6.40 7.36 -5.62
CA GLU A 45 -5.62 8.48 -6.18
C GLU A 45 -4.12 8.20 -6.12
N LEU A 46 -3.61 7.72 -4.97
CA LEU A 46 -2.19 7.39 -4.81
C LEU A 46 -1.75 6.20 -5.69
N LEU A 47 -2.63 5.21 -5.90
CA LEU A 47 -2.33 4.09 -6.81
C LEU A 47 -2.27 4.54 -8.27
N GLU A 48 -3.17 5.44 -8.68
CA GLU A 48 -3.12 6.04 -10.01
C GLU A 48 -1.82 6.82 -10.20
N GLU A 49 -1.42 7.64 -9.22
CA GLU A 49 -0.16 8.39 -9.23
C GLU A 49 1.08 7.47 -9.24
N ALA A 50 1.04 6.40 -8.44
CA ALA A 50 2.10 5.41 -8.39
C ALA A 50 2.31 4.74 -9.75
N ASP A 51 1.22 4.33 -10.41
CA ASP A 51 1.27 3.72 -11.74
C ASP A 51 1.77 4.70 -12.81
N GLU A 52 1.32 5.96 -12.77
CA GLU A 52 1.79 7.01 -13.69
C GLU A 52 3.26 7.37 -13.51
N THR A 53 3.78 7.27 -12.29
CA THR A 53 5.18 7.61 -11.95
C THR A 53 6.12 6.40 -11.91
N GLY A 54 5.60 5.18 -12.12
CA GLY A 54 6.37 3.94 -12.03
C GLY A 54 6.81 3.59 -10.60
N LYS A 55 6.10 4.10 -9.59
CA LYS A 55 6.36 3.94 -8.15
C LYS A 55 5.42 2.93 -7.50
N LYS A 56 5.66 2.62 -6.23
CA LYS A 56 4.77 1.82 -5.37
C LYS A 56 4.47 2.52 -4.06
N LEU A 57 3.32 2.19 -3.46
CA LEU A 57 3.01 2.63 -2.10
C LEU A 57 3.92 1.90 -1.10
N HIS A 58 4.50 2.63 -0.16
CA HIS A 58 5.32 2.08 0.91
C HIS A 58 4.94 2.72 2.24
N PHE A 59 5.10 1.97 3.33
CA PHE A 59 4.86 2.51 4.66
C PHE A 59 6.05 3.32 5.15
N GLU A 60 5.75 4.49 5.70
CA GLU A 60 6.71 5.22 6.49
C GLU A 60 6.54 4.86 7.95
N TYR A 61 7.63 4.38 8.55
CA TYR A 61 7.68 4.13 9.99
C TYR A 61 8.46 5.25 10.66
N LYS A 62 7.88 5.90 11.66
CA LYS A 62 8.64 6.73 12.58
C LYS A 62 9.14 5.86 13.70
N THR A 63 10.44 5.94 13.95
CA THR A 63 11.03 5.35 15.14
C THR A 63 10.87 6.35 16.26
N ASP A 64 10.05 6.03 17.26
CA ASP A 64 10.05 6.77 18.52
C ASP A 64 11.27 6.29 19.34
N PRO A 65 12.29 7.13 19.54
CA PRO A 65 13.52 6.72 20.21
C PRO A 65 13.31 6.35 21.68
N GLU A 66 12.20 6.75 22.31
CA GLU A 66 11.92 6.41 23.71
C GLU A 66 11.20 5.06 23.88
N LYS A 67 10.48 4.59 22.86
CA LYS A 67 9.71 3.33 22.93
C LYS A 67 10.37 2.14 22.25
N GLY A 68 11.38 2.36 21.40
CA GLY A 68 12.03 1.29 20.64
C GLY A 68 11.12 0.58 19.63
N THR A 69 9.86 1.00 19.51
CA THR A 69 8.86 0.51 18.56
C THR A 69 8.77 1.43 17.36
N LYS A 70 8.70 0.83 16.17
CA LYS A 70 8.44 1.54 14.91
C LYS A 70 6.93 1.71 14.77
N ASP A 71 6.45 2.93 14.91
CA ASP A 71 5.03 3.25 14.67
C ASP A 71 4.85 3.62 13.20
N LEU A 72 3.80 3.06 12.60
CA LEU A 72 3.44 3.32 11.21
C LEU A 72 2.90 4.75 11.12
N SER A 73 3.69 5.64 10.54
CA SER A 73 3.52 7.09 10.59
C SER A 73 2.88 7.70 9.34
N GLY A 74 2.86 6.96 8.23
CA GLY A 74 2.37 7.44 6.95
C GLY A 74 2.54 6.44 5.81
N ILE A 75 2.14 6.86 4.62
CA ILE A 75 2.31 6.13 3.36
C ILE A 75 2.94 7.08 2.34
N THR A 76 3.96 6.63 1.63
CA THR A 76 4.62 7.39 0.55
C THR A 76 4.82 6.57 -0.71
N LEU A 77 5.19 7.26 -1.80
CA LEU A 77 5.48 6.66 -3.09
C LEU A 77 6.99 6.50 -3.26
N VAL A 78 7.45 5.26 -3.41
CA VAL A 78 8.86 4.88 -3.61
C VAL A 78 9.13 4.33 -4.99
#